data_AF-A0AA92TWR1-F1
#
_entry.id   AF-A0AA92TWR1-F1
#
_cell.length_a   1.000
_cell.length_b   1.000
_cell.length_c   1.000
_cell.angle_alpha   90.00
_cell.angle_beta   90.00
_cell.angle_gamma   90.00
#
_symmetry.space_group_name_H-M   'P 1'
#
loop_
_entity.id
_entity.type
_entity.pdbx_description
1 polymer ?
#
loop_
_entity_poly.entity_id
_entity_poly.type
_entity_poly.pdbx_seq_one_letter_code
_entity_poly.pdbx_strand_id
1 'polypeptide(L)'
;MVKSVNTNKVEMDKKVAIAVVFENPEFGKIRTLTDENGEPLFCAKDVCDVLGYKRARCAVAQLVNPLDAVKHSVKVSGSLRKDGTPSKRLQKMIFVNESGFYALVLGSKLSTAVKFKNWVTADVLPQIRKTGGYIPVQQGESDEETIRHAEEILRATLKEKENLLKKQRLQIEQQKKLIGEQDTEIRRLNDVVDEQVVRNAKNGENIIQLENQVGNLLPKALYSDNVLDSVSCFTTTQIAKELGITAQELNRSLCALHIQYYQSGQYLLYADYAHMGLAKSRTRYSAFLNPKSDGRQEKMGRTYTHTYLVWTERGRKFIHDLAQRYWELCEK
;
A
#
# COMPACT_ATOMS: atom_id res chain seq x y z
N MET A 1 -17.66 13.39 4.10
CA MET A 1 -16.48 14.10 4.64
C MET A 1 -15.27 13.19 4.50
N VAL A 2 -14.68 13.15 3.30
CA VAL A 2 -13.57 12.25 2.96
C VAL A 2 -12.40 13.12 2.56
N LYS A 3 -11.29 12.98 3.31
CA LYS A 3 -10.10 13.83 3.27
C LYS A 3 -9.38 13.66 1.93
N SER A 4 -9.05 14.79 1.29
CA SER A 4 -8.21 14.83 0.09
C SER A 4 -6.80 14.37 0.42
N VAL A 5 -6.34 13.31 -0.25
CA VAL A 5 -4.94 12.88 -0.20
C VAL A 5 -4.16 13.77 -1.17
N ASN A 6 -3.20 14.47 -0.57
CA ASN A 6 -2.25 15.39 -1.17
C ASN A 6 -1.22 14.58 -1.98
N THR A 7 -1.21 14.71 -3.31
CA THR A 7 -0.16 14.14 -4.17
C THR A 7 0.71 15.24 -4.74
N ASN A 8 1.83 15.45 -4.04
CA ASN A 8 3.16 15.82 -4.55
C ASN A 8 3.21 16.71 -5.80
N LYS A 9 3.18 18.02 -5.57
CA LYS A 9 3.84 19.00 -6.45
C LYS A 9 5.34 18.65 -6.49
N VAL A 10 5.79 18.12 -7.62
CA VAL A 10 7.21 18.08 -7.98
C VAL A 10 7.65 19.54 -8.12
N GLU A 11 8.33 20.05 -7.09
CA GLU A 11 9.08 21.31 -7.17
C GLU A 11 10.23 21.09 -8.16
N MET A 12 10.02 21.47 -9.41
CA MET A 12 11.10 21.63 -10.37
C MET A 12 11.84 22.92 -10.01
N ASP A 13 13.06 22.73 -9.51
CA ASP A 13 14.03 23.78 -9.22
C ASP A 13 14.15 24.75 -10.40
N LYS A 14 13.66 25.98 -10.21
CA LYS A 14 13.91 27.10 -11.12
C LYS A 14 15.38 27.49 -11.03
N LYS A 15 16.22 26.86 -11.84
CA LYS A 15 17.56 27.37 -12.15
C LYS A 15 17.44 28.83 -12.60
N VAL A 16 18.03 29.72 -11.81
CA VAL A 16 18.06 31.15 -12.10
C VAL A 16 18.87 31.34 -13.38
N ALA A 17 18.23 31.81 -14.44
CA ALA A 17 18.88 32.14 -15.70
C ALA A 17 19.96 33.21 -15.44
N ILE A 18 21.23 32.80 -15.50
CA ILE A 18 22.37 33.69 -15.35
C ILE A 18 22.47 34.52 -16.62
N ALA A 19 22.42 35.84 -16.49
CA ALA A 19 22.55 36.75 -17.63
C ALA A 19 24.03 36.82 -18.04
N VAL A 20 24.39 36.10 -19.10
CA VAL A 20 25.72 36.19 -19.71
C VAL A 20 25.68 37.28 -20.78
N VAL A 21 26.74 38.08 -20.90
CA VAL A 21 26.86 39.09 -21.95
C VAL A 21 27.64 38.45 -23.10
N PHE A 22 27.02 38.37 -24.27
CA PHE A 22 27.71 37.98 -25.50
C PHE A 22 28.40 39.22 -26.06
N GLU A 23 29.72 39.17 -26.19
CA GLU A 23 30.53 40.26 -26.78
C GLU A 23 31.08 39.81 -28.13
N ASN A 24 30.75 40.55 -29.19
CA ASN A 24 31.32 40.36 -30.52
C ASN A 24 31.81 41.70 -31.07
N PRO A 25 32.98 41.77 -31.72
CA PRO A 25 33.50 43.02 -32.31
C PRO A 25 32.52 43.75 -33.24
N GLU A 26 31.72 42.99 -34.00
CA GLU A 26 30.75 43.52 -34.96
C GLU A 26 29.38 43.82 -34.32
N PHE A 27 28.97 43.07 -33.28
CA PHE A 27 27.64 43.20 -32.69
C PHE A 27 27.60 43.88 -31.30
N GLY A 28 28.75 44.21 -30.73
CA GLY A 28 28.84 44.78 -29.39
C GLY A 28 28.36 43.83 -28.30
N LYS A 29 27.76 44.39 -27.24
CA LYS A 29 27.28 43.64 -26.07
C LYS A 29 25.80 43.29 -26.22
N ILE A 30 25.48 42.01 -26.33
CA ILE A 30 24.10 41.49 -26.39
C ILE A 30 23.78 40.76 -25.09
N ARG A 31 22.62 41.03 -24.50
CA ARG A 31 22.14 40.29 -23.33
C ARG A 31 21.74 38.87 -23.73
N THR A 32 22.26 37.88 -23.03
CA THR A 32 21.88 36.47 -23.21
C THR A 32 21.34 35.85 -21.92
N LEU A 33 20.45 34.88 -22.07
CA LEU A 33 19.97 34.00 -20.99
C LEU A 33 20.32 32.57 -21.37
N THR A 34 20.51 31.69 -20.39
CA THR A 34 20.70 30.26 -20.63
C THR A 34 19.39 29.52 -20.41
N ASP A 35 18.99 28.68 -21.37
CA ASP A 35 17.80 27.83 -21.28
C ASP A 35 18.04 26.59 -20.38
N GLU A 36 16.98 25.81 -20.11
CA GLU A 36 17.03 24.57 -19.30
C GLU A 36 18.03 23.54 -19.87
N ASN A 37 18.23 23.56 -21.19
CA ASN A 37 19.16 22.68 -21.91
C ASN A 37 20.62 23.18 -21.93
N GLY A 38 20.90 24.36 -21.35
CA GLY A 38 22.24 24.97 -21.39
C GLY A 38 22.52 25.82 -22.64
N GLU A 39 21.56 25.96 -23.55
CA GLU A 39 21.70 26.71 -24.79
C GLU A 39 21.47 28.22 -24.60
N PRO A 40 22.14 29.09 -25.38
CA PRO A 40 22.00 30.54 -25.26
C PRO A 40 20.74 31.08 -25.94
N LEU A 41 20.04 31.97 -25.24
CA LEU A 41 18.91 32.77 -25.71
C LEU A 41 19.32 34.24 -25.80
N PHE A 42 19.28 34.83 -26.98
CA PHE A 42 19.70 36.20 -27.26
C PHE A 42 18.54 37.20 -27.13
N CYS A 43 18.78 38.35 -26.50
CA CYS A 43 17.76 39.38 -26.39
C CYS A 43 17.46 39.99 -27.77
N ALA A 44 16.26 39.72 -28.30
CA ALA A 44 15.90 40.14 -29.65
C ALA A 44 15.88 41.66 -29.82
N LYS A 45 15.61 42.40 -28.73
CA LYS A 45 15.69 43.87 -28.76
C LYS A 45 17.10 44.36 -29.07
N ASP A 46 18.10 43.83 -28.35
CA ASP A 46 19.49 44.26 -28.50
C ASP A 46 20.00 43.86 -29.89
N VAL A 47 19.72 42.62 -30.31
CA VAL A 47 20.07 42.13 -31.65
C VAL A 47 19.46 43.01 -32.74
N CYS A 48 18.17 43.35 -32.62
CA CYS A 48 17.51 44.19 -33.61
C CYS A 48 18.01 45.64 -33.62
N ASP A 49 18.34 46.22 -32.46
CA ASP A 49 18.88 47.57 -32.35
C ASP A 49 20.27 47.63 -33.02
N VAL A 50 21.12 46.61 -32.82
CA VAL A 50 22.43 46.48 -33.47
C VAL A 50 22.31 46.26 -34.98
N LEU A 51 21.36 45.43 -35.42
CA LEU A 51 21.13 45.13 -36.84
C LEU A 51 20.38 46.24 -37.60
N GLY A 52 19.99 47.34 -36.93
CA GLY A 52 19.32 48.49 -37.53
C GLY A 52 17.83 48.29 -37.84
N TYR A 53 17.17 47.29 -37.21
CA TYR A 53 15.73 47.08 -37.41
C TYR A 53 14.89 48.13 -36.67
N LYS A 54 14.05 48.86 -37.41
CA LYS A 54 13.18 49.92 -36.86
C LYS A 54 12.26 49.45 -35.71
N ARG A 55 11.79 48.20 -35.76
CA ARG A 55 10.91 47.61 -34.72
C ARG A 55 11.26 46.14 -34.50
N ALA A 56 11.90 45.84 -33.37
CA ALA A 56 12.31 44.48 -33.01
C ALA A 56 11.15 43.46 -33.05
N ARG A 57 9.97 43.82 -32.52
CA ARG A 57 8.80 42.93 -32.52
C ARG A 57 8.35 42.55 -33.94
N CYS A 58 8.40 43.49 -34.89
CA CYS A 58 8.02 43.23 -36.27
C CYS A 58 9.07 42.37 -36.97
N ALA A 59 10.36 42.66 -36.75
CA ALA A 59 11.46 41.88 -37.32
C ALA A 59 11.40 40.41 -36.85
N VAL A 60 11.22 40.17 -35.55
CA VAL A 60 11.05 38.82 -35.01
C VAL A 60 9.83 38.13 -35.61
N ALA A 61 8.68 38.79 -35.66
CA ALA A 61 7.46 38.19 -36.19
C ALA A 61 7.53 37.85 -37.69
N GLN A 62 8.34 38.58 -38.46
CA GLN A 62 8.48 38.39 -39.90
C GLN A 62 9.58 37.37 -40.26
N LEU A 63 10.68 37.35 -39.52
CA LEU A 63 11.90 36.62 -39.90
C LEU A 63 12.16 35.37 -39.05
N VAL A 64 11.66 35.33 -37.82
CA VAL A 64 11.97 34.25 -36.86
C VAL A 64 10.80 33.29 -36.77
N ASN A 65 11.09 31.99 -36.75
CA ASN A 65 10.07 30.96 -36.52
C ASN A 65 9.45 31.16 -35.12
N PRO A 66 8.11 31.09 -34.96
CA PRO A 66 7.47 31.18 -33.64
C PRO A 66 8.04 30.24 -32.57
N LEU A 67 8.59 29.07 -32.95
CA LEU A 67 9.23 28.12 -32.02
C LEU A 67 10.59 28.60 -31.51
N ASP A 68 11.25 29.48 -32.26
CA ASP A 68 12.59 30.00 -31.97
C ASP A 68 12.58 31.27 -31.11
N ALA A 69 11.38 31.76 -30.73
CA ALA A 69 11.19 32.99 -29.99
C ALA A 69 10.37 32.80 -28.70
N VAL A 70 10.96 33.14 -27.55
CA VAL A 70 10.35 32.99 -26.22
C VAL A 70 10.25 34.34 -25.51
N LYS A 71 9.21 34.53 -24.69
CA LYS A 71 9.03 35.75 -23.89
C LYS A 71 9.48 35.51 -22.45
N HIS A 72 10.48 36.26 -22.00
CA HIS A 72 10.91 36.26 -20.60
C HIS A 72 10.65 37.61 -19.92
N SER A 73 10.31 37.54 -18.63
CA SER A 73 10.18 38.73 -17.78
C SER A 73 11.54 39.12 -17.23
N VAL A 74 12.05 40.27 -17.64
CA VAL A 74 13.36 40.79 -17.21
C VAL A 74 13.17 42.01 -16.33
N LYS A 75 13.96 42.11 -15.25
CA LYS A 75 14.02 43.33 -14.43
C LYS A 75 14.85 44.37 -15.17
N VAL A 76 14.20 45.43 -15.62
CA VAL A 76 14.84 46.57 -16.29
C VAL A 76 14.99 47.71 -15.27
N SER A 77 16.20 48.27 -15.18
CA SER A 77 16.45 49.50 -14.43
C SER A 77 15.83 50.68 -15.19
N GLY A 78 14.84 51.33 -14.58
CA GLY A 78 14.23 52.58 -15.01
C GLY A 78 14.88 53.78 -14.31
N SER A 79 14.17 54.91 -14.31
CA SER A 79 14.68 56.18 -13.78
C SER A 79 15.18 56.08 -12.34
N LEU A 80 16.21 56.87 -12.04
CA LEU A 80 16.67 57.09 -10.67
C LEU A 80 15.53 57.72 -9.87
N ARG A 81 15.23 57.13 -8.73
CA ARG A 81 14.32 57.70 -7.74
C ARG A 81 15.00 58.90 -7.07
N LYS A 82 14.23 59.70 -6.33
CA LYS A 82 14.76 60.87 -5.59
C LYS A 82 15.89 60.51 -4.60
N ASP A 83 16.00 59.24 -4.22
CA ASP A 83 17.01 58.67 -3.33
C ASP A 83 18.28 58.15 -4.05
N GLY A 84 18.39 58.37 -5.37
CA GLY A 84 19.53 57.89 -6.17
C GLY A 84 19.50 56.40 -6.50
N THR A 85 18.48 55.64 -6.07
CA THR A 85 18.34 54.23 -6.42
C THR A 85 17.63 54.04 -7.78
N PRO A 86 18.10 53.12 -8.64
CA PRO A 86 17.42 52.84 -9.90
C PRO A 86 16.10 52.10 -9.63
N SER A 87 14.99 52.66 -10.12
CA SER A 87 13.69 51.98 -10.06
C SER A 87 13.73 50.70 -10.89
N LYS A 88 13.41 49.53 -10.34
CA LYS A 88 13.39 48.28 -11.10
C LYS A 88 11.96 47.94 -11.54
N ARG A 89 11.72 47.82 -12.85
CA ARG A 89 10.42 47.40 -13.41
C ARG A 89 10.58 46.06 -14.11
N LEU A 90 9.64 45.13 -13.89
CA LEU A 90 9.54 43.92 -14.69
C LEU A 90 8.96 44.25 -16.07
N GLN A 91 9.72 43.97 -17.13
CA GLN A 91 9.27 44.12 -18.51
C GLN A 91 9.37 42.78 -19.24
N LYS A 92 8.32 42.44 -19.98
CA LYS A 92 8.33 41.26 -20.86
C LYS A 92 9.15 41.60 -22.11
N MET A 93 10.23 40.86 -22.32
CA MET A 93 11.12 40.96 -23.47
C MET A 93 11.08 39.67 -24.29
N ILE A 94 11.39 39.78 -25.58
CA ILE A 94 11.50 38.63 -26.47
C ILE A 94 12.97 38.22 -26.52
N PHE A 95 13.20 36.93 -26.36
CA PHE A 95 14.48 36.27 -26.56
C PHE A 95 14.35 35.29 -27.71
N VAL A 96 15.42 35.11 -28.47
CA VAL A 96 15.51 34.17 -29.60
C VAL A 96 16.62 33.17 -29.35
N ASN A 97 16.43 31.92 -29.73
CA ASN A 97 17.51 30.94 -29.73
C ASN A 97 18.52 31.24 -30.86
N GLU A 98 19.57 30.44 -30.98
CA GLU A 98 20.62 30.65 -31.97
C GLU A 98 20.08 30.59 -33.43
N SER A 99 19.13 29.70 -33.73
CA SER A 99 18.41 29.67 -35.02
C SER A 99 17.73 31.00 -35.33
N GLY A 100 16.95 31.52 -34.37
CA GLY A 100 16.27 32.80 -34.52
C GLY A 100 17.22 34.00 -34.58
N PHE A 101 18.35 33.93 -33.89
CA PHE A 101 19.42 34.93 -34.02
C PHE A 101 19.96 34.96 -35.46
N TYR A 102 20.33 33.81 -36.03
CA TYR A 102 20.82 33.75 -37.41
C TYR A 102 19.77 34.20 -38.42
N ALA A 103 18.49 33.88 -38.21
CA ALA A 103 17.42 34.36 -39.08
C ALA A 103 17.35 35.91 -39.13
N LEU A 104 17.53 36.58 -38.00
CA LEU A 104 17.60 38.04 -37.93
C LEU A 104 18.86 38.59 -38.62
N VAL A 105 20.01 37.95 -38.44
CA VAL A 105 21.27 38.39 -39.05
C VAL A 105 21.21 38.25 -40.57
N LEU A 106 20.75 37.10 -41.07
CA LEU A 106 20.63 36.81 -42.50
C LEU A 106 19.60 37.70 -43.21
N GLY A 107 18.55 38.11 -42.49
CA GLY A 107 17.53 39.02 -42.99
C GLY A 107 17.93 40.50 -42.98
N SER A 108 19.05 40.88 -42.37
CA SER A 108 19.45 42.28 -42.25
C SER A 108 20.22 42.76 -43.49
N LYS A 109 20.03 44.04 -43.83
CA LYS A 109 20.71 44.72 -44.94
C LYS A 109 21.84 45.64 -44.48
N LEU A 110 22.09 45.73 -43.17
CA LEU A 110 23.13 46.58 -42.61
C LEU A 110 24.52 46.03 -42.97
N SER A 111 25.49 46.91 -43.23
CA SER A 111 26.85 46.51 -43.63
C SER A 111 27.52 45.57 -42.62
N THR A 112 27.33 45.79 -41.32
CA THR A 112 27.77 44.90 -40.24
C THR A 112 27.22 43.48 -40.39
N ALA A 113 25.91 43.35 -40.63
CA ALA A 113 25.24 42.06 -40.81
C ALA A 113 25.68 41.37 -42.11
N VAL A 114 25.91 42.16 -43.17
CA VAL A 114 26.41 41.66 -44.46
C VAL A 114 27.85 41.13 -44.33
N LYS A 115 28.73 41.81 -43.58
CA LYS A 115 30.09 41.32 -43.31
C LYS A 115 30.06 39.98 -42.59
N PHE A 116 29.28 39.89 -41.50
CA PHE A 116 29.13 38.65 -40.76
C PHE A 116 28.54 37.53 -41.62
N LYS A 117 27.47 37.83 -42.38
CA LYS A 117 26.88 36.88 -43.32
C LYS A 117 27.91 36.39 -44.33
N ASN A 118 28.66 37.30 -44.95
CA ASN A 118 29.66 36.95 -45.94
C ASN A 118 30.74 36.05 -45.34
N TRP A 119 31.26 36.39 -44.16
CA TRP A 119 32.21 35.55 -43.43
C TRP A 119 31.66 34.14 -43.15
N VAL A 120 30.43 34.03 -42.64
CA VAL A 120 29.80 32.72 -42.41
C VAL A 120 29.64 31.93 -43.72
N THR A 121 29.18 32.58 -44.79
CA THR A 121 28.89 31.90 -46.07
C THR A 121 30.12 31.59 -46.92
N ALA A 122 31.19 32.38 -46.83
CA ALA A 122 32.40 32.25 -47.63
C ALA A 122 33.47 31.41 -46.93
N ASP A 123 33.55 31.48 -45.59
CA ASP A 123 34.62 30.85 -44.83
C ASP A 123 34.09 29.71 -43.97
N VAL A 124 33.17 30.00 -43.05
CA VAL A 124 32.73 29.04 -42.01
C VAL A 124 32.00 27.85 -42.63
N LEU A 125 30.94 28.07 -43.41
CA LEU A 125 30.15 26.99 -44.00
C LEU A 125 30.95 26.14 -45.00
N PRO A 126 31.78 26.73 -45.89
CA PRO A 126 32.64 25.93 -46.77
C PRO A 126 33.68 25.09 -46.01
N GLN A 127 34.26 25.61 -44.93
CA GLN A 127 35.17 24.84 -44.07
C GLN A 127 34.46 23.66 -43.41
N ILE A 128 33.30 23.88 -42.78
CA ILE A 128 32.51 22.81 -42.16
C ILE A 128 32.10 21.77 -43.21
N ARG A 129 31.64 22.19 -44.40
CA ARG A 129 31.26 21.27 -45.48
C ARG A 129 32.43 20.40 -45.96
N LYS A 130 33.63 20.96 -46.04
CA LYS A 130 34.82 20.25 -46.57
C LYS A 130 35.51 19.38 -45.51
N THR A 131 35.56 19.84 -44.26
CA THR A 131 36.39 19.24 -43.20
C THR A 131 35.58 18.60 -42.08
N GLY A 132 34.27 18.86 -42.01
CA GLY A 132 33.40 18.43 -40.92
C GLY A 132 33.50 19.29 -39.65
N GLY A 133 34.35 20.32 -39.63
CA GLY A 133 34.53 21.22 -38.49
C GLY A 133 34.95 22.64 -38.89
N TYR A 134 35.01 23.55 -37.92
CA TYR A 134 35.53 24.90 -38.10
C TYR A 134 36.76 25.08 -37.21
N ILE A 135 37.86 25.53 -37.80
CA ILE A 135 39.10 25.85 -37.08
C ILE A 135 39.34 27.35 -37.33
N PRO A 136 39.26 28.21 -36.30
CA PRO A 136 39.53 29.62 -36.46
C PRO A 136 41.01 29.82 -36.79
N VAL A 137 41.30 30.23 -38.02
CA VAL A 137 42.64 30.59 -38.49
C VAL A 137 42.79 32.11 -38.40
N GLN A 138 43.81 32.61 -37.71
CA GLN A 138 44.09 34.06 -37.72
C GLN A 138 44.84 34.42 -39.01
N GLN A 139 44.51 35.56 -39.63
CA GLN A 139 45.17 36.00 -40.86
C GLN A 139 46.68 36.24 -40.59
N GLY A 140 47.52 35.34 -41.10
CA GLY A 140 48.99 35.41 -40.97
C GLY A 140 49.62 34.20 -40.29
N GLU A 141 48.84 33.27 -39.72
CA GLU A 141 49.35 32.03 -39.13
C GLU A 141 49.77 31.02 -40.23
N SER A 142 50.88 30.33 -39.97
CA SER A 142 51.33 29.22 -40.83
C SER A 142 50.35 28.05 -40.75
N ASP A 143 50.26 27.25 -41.82
CA ASP A 143 49.50 25.98 -41.83
C ASP A 143 49.89 25.09 -40.62
N GLU A 144 51.16 25.14 -40.19
CA GLU A 144 51.67 24.40 -39.03
C GLU A 144 51.09 24.87 -37.69
N GLU A 145 50.91 26.17 -37.50
CA GLU A 145 50.35 26.75 -36.26
C GLU A 145 48.85 26.43 -36.16
N THR A 146 48.17 26.46 -37.31
CA THR A 146 46.76 26.08 -37.44
C THR A 146 46.53 24.61 -37.07
N ILE A 147 47.39 23.71 -37.57
CA ILE A 147 47.37 22.28 -37.24
C ILE A 147 47.65 22.08 -35.74
N ARG A 148 48.61 22.80 -35.17
CA ARG A 148 48.95 22.71 -33.73
C ARG A 148 47.76 23.11 -32.86
N HIS A 149 47.05 24.18 -33.21
CA HIS A 149 45.87 24.60 -32.47
C HIS A 149 44.72 23.58 -32.60
N ALA A 150 44.52 23.03 -33.79
CA ALA A 150 43.55 21.95 -34.00
C ALA A 150 43.89 20.69 -33.19
N GLU A 151 45.16 20.31 -33.11
CA GLU A 151 45.63 19.20 -32.27
C GLU A 151 45.41 19.46 -30.78
N GLU A 152 45.60 20.68 -30.31
CA GLU A 152 45.35 21.05 -28.91
C GLU A 152 43.87 20.94 -28.55
N ILE A 153 42.98 21.46 -29.39
CA ILE A 153 41.52 21.32 -29.22
C ILE A 153 41.12 19.84 -29.24
N LEU A 154 41.67 19.06 -30.17
CA LEU A 154 41.40 17.63 -30.26
C LEU A 154 41.89 16.89 -29.00
N ARG A 155 43.08 17.19 -28.50
CA ARG A 155 43.60 16.58 -27.26
C ARG A 155 42.79 16.98 -26.04
N ALA A 156 42.35 18.22 -25.94
CA ALA A 156 41.50 18.69 -24.84
C ALA A 156 40.15 17.96 -24.82
N THR A 157 39.50 17.84 -25.99
CA THR A 157 38.23 17.12 -26.13
C THR A 157 38.37 15.62 -25.85
N LEU A 158 39.45 14.99 -26.32
CA LEU A 158 39.76 13.59 -26.00
C LEU A 158 39.96 13.37 -24.49
N LYS A 159 40.72 14.26 -23.83
CA LYS A 159 40.94 14.18 -22.38
C LYS A 159 39.65 14.34 -21.58
N GLU A 160 38.77 15.23 -22.02
CA GLU A 160 37.45 15.40 -21.40
C GLU A 160 36.57 14.16 -21.58
N LYS A 161 36.54 13.58 -22.79
CA LYS A 161 35.84 12.31 -23.09
C LYS A 161 36.38 11.16 -22.23
N GLU A 162 37.70 11.05 -22.08
CA GLU A 162 38.32 10.03 -21.23
C GLU A 162 37.93 10.20 -19.75
N ASN A 163 37.93 11.43 -19.25
CA ASN A 163 37.49 11.71 -17.88
C ASN A 163 36.01 11.36 -17.68
N LEU A 164 35.17 11.64 -18.66
CA LEU A 164 33.75 11.26 -18.65
C LEU A 164 33.59 9.73 -18.64
N LEU A 165 34.33 9.02 -19.49
CA LEU A 165 34.32 7.56 -19.54
C LEU A 165 34.81 6.94 -18.23
N LYS A 166 35.84 7.50 -17.59
CA LYS A 166 36.30 7.07 -16.26
C LYS A 166 35.21 7.23 -15.21
N LYS A 167 34.53 8.39 -15.17
CA LYS A 167 33.41 8.63 -14.25
C LYS A 167 32.27 7.62 -14.48
N GLN A 168 31.89 7.38 -15.73
CA GLN A 168 30.87 6.41 -16.08
C GLN A 168 31.25 4.98 -15.68
N ARG A 169 32.49 4.57 -15.93
CA ARG A 169 33.00 3.25 -15.52
C ARG A 169 32.93 3.07 -14.00
N LEU A 170 33.31 4.10 -13.25
CA LEU A 170 33.29 4.08 -11.79
C LEU A 170 31.85 3.97 -11.23
N GLN A 171 30.89 4.67 -11.86
CA GLN A 171 29.46 4.52 -11.55
C GLN A 171 28.95 3.09 -11.83
N ILE A 172 29.30 2.52 -12.99
CA ILE A 172 28.91 1.14 -13.35
C ILE A 172 29.48 0.15 -12.33
N GLU A 173 30.72 0.33 -11.90
CA GLU A 173 31.36 -0.56 -10.94
C GLU A 173 30.73 -0.48 -9.55
N GLN A 174 30.35 0.71 -9.10
CA GLN A 174 29.55 0.90 -7.88
C GLN A 174 28.19 0.22 -7.99
N GLN A 175 27.48 0.39 -9.12
CA GLN A 175 26.18 -0.25 -9.34
C GLN A 175 26.29 -1.78 -9.34
N LYS A 176 27.33 -2.35 -9.97
CA LYS A 176 27.57 -3.80 -9.96
C LYS A 176 27.77 -4.37 -8.57
N LYS A 177 28.51 -3.67 -7.69
CA LYS A 177 28.67 -4.10 -6.30
C LYS A 177 27.33 -4.12 -5.56
N LEU A 178 26.52 -3.07 -5.72
CA LEU A 178 25.21 -2.98 -5.09
C LEU A 178 24.26 -4.08 -5.57
N ILE A 179 24.27 -4.39 -6.88
CA ILE A 179 23.49 -5.50 -7.44
C ILE A 179 23.93 -6.84 -6.83
N GLY A 180 25.25 -7.06 -6.69
CA GLY A 180 25.76 -8.28 -6.05
C GLY A 180 25.30 -8.44 -4.60
N GLU A 181 25.28 -7.37 -3.82
CA GLU A 181 24.75 -7.38 -2.46
C GLU A 181 23.24 -7.70 -2.44
N GLN A 182 22.46 -7.07 -3.32
CA GLN A 182 21.03 -7.35 -3.46
C GLN A 182 20.74 -8.81 -3.84
N ASP A 183 21.51 -9.39 -4.76
CA ASP A 183 21.35 -10.78 -5.17
C ASP A 183 21.62 -11.76 -4.02
N THR A 184 22.59 -11.46 -3.16
CA THR A 184 22.84 -12.28 -1.96
C THR A 184 21.68 -12.23 -0.97
N GLU A 185 21.05 -11.06 -0.82
CA GLU A 185 19.90 -10.90 0.07
C GLU A 185 18.65 -11.58 -0.49
N ILE A 186 18.41 -11.49 -1.80
CA ILE A 186 17.33 -12.21 -2.49
C ILE A 186 17.46 -13.72 -2.26
N ARG A 187 18.67 -14.28 -2.35
CA ARG A 187 18.90 -15.71 -2.07
C ARG A 187 18.52 -16.07 -0.63
N ARG A 188 18.99 -15.30 0.35
CA ARG A 188 18.65 -15.53 1.77
C ARG A 188 17.15 -15.46 2.03
N LEU A 189 16.48 -14.46 1.45
CA LEU A 189 15.03 -14.30 1.61
C LEU A 189 14.26 -15.45 0.97
N ASN A 190 14.70 -15.94 -0.19
CA ASN A 190 14.08 -17.10 -0.84
C ASN A 190 14.22 -18.36 0.04
N ASP A 191 15.39 -18.61 0.62
CA ASP A 191 15.59 -19.75 1.53
C ASP A 191 14.60 -19.71 2.73
N VAL A 192 14.40 -18.52 3.32
CA VAL A 192 13.44 -18.32 4.43
C VAL A 192 11.99 -18.55 3.98
N VAL A 193 11.64 -18.09 2.78
CA VAL A 193 10.31 -18.29 2.21
C VAL A 193 10.04 -19.77 1.98
N ASP A 194 11.02 -20.51 1.45
CA ASP A 194 10.90 -21.96 1.23
C ASP A 194 10.67 -22.71 2.55
N GLU A 195 11.42 -22.38 3.60
CA GLU A 195 11.19 -22.94 4.94
C GLU A 195 9.80 -22.62 5.49
N GLN A 196 9.30 -21.40 5.26
CA GLN A 196 7.98 -20.98 5.71
C GLN A 196 6.87 -21.70 4.95
N VAL A 197 7.03 -21.91 3.64
CA VAL A 197 6.09 -22.68 2.81
C VAL A 197 5.97 -24.12 3.33
N VAL A 198 7.08 -24.77 3.65
CA VAL A 198 7.08 -26.12 4.23
C VAL A 198 6.37 -26.14 5.59
N ARG A 199 6.62 -25.15 6.46
CA ARG A 199 5.92 -25.04 7.76
C ARG A 199 4.42 -24.84 7.58
N ASN A 200 4.00 -23.98 6.66
CA ASN A 200 2.59 -23.71 6.39
C ASN A 200 1.88 -24.97 5.85
N ALA A 201 2.55 -25.73 4.98
CA ALA A 201 2.02 -27.00 4.48
C ALA A 201 1.78 -28.01 5.62
N LYS A 202 2.77 -28.22 6.49
CA LYS A 202 2.63 -29.09 7.68
C LYS A 202 1.51 -28.63 8.61
N ASN A 203 1.41 -27.33 8.85
CA ASN A 203 0.34 -26.77 9.67
C ASN A 203 -1.04 -27.00 9.04
N GLY A 204 -1.16 -26.87 7.71
CA GLY A 204 -2.38 -27.18 6.97
C GLY A 204 -2.80 -28.64 7.11
N GLU A 205 -1.85 -29.59 6.97
CA GLU A 205 -2.11 -31.01 7.20
C GLU A 205 -2.59 -31.30 8.63
N ASN A 206 -1.97 -30.67 9.63
CA ASN A 206 -2.39 -30.80 11.03
C ASN A 206 -3.81 -30.29 11.25
N ILE A 207 -4.18 -29.15 10.64
CA ILE A 207 -5.54 -28.60 10.73
C ILE A 207 -6.56 -29.59 10.15
N ILE A 208 -6.30 -30.14 8.96
CA ILE A 208 -7.18 -31.14 8.33
C ILE A 208 -7.33 -32.38 9.21
N GLN A 209 -6.25 -32.85 9.83
CA GLN A 209 -6.30 -33.99 10.75
C GLN A 209 -7.17 -33.68 11.98
N LEU A 210 -7.03 -32.50 12.58
CA LEU A 210 -7.84 -32.07 13.71
C LEU A 210 -9.32 -31.90 13.33
N GLU A 211 -9.61 -31.30 12.17
CA GLU A 211 -10.98 -31.18 11.66
C GLU A 211 -11.63 -32.55 11.47
N ASN A 212 -10.90 -33.52 10.91
CA ASN A 212 -11.38 -34.90 10.78
C ASN A 212 -11.65 -35.57 12.14
N GLN A 213 -10.76 -35.37 13.13
CA GLN A 213 -10.97 -35.87 14.48
C GLN A 213 -12.22 -35.26 15.13
N VAL A 214 -12.39 -33.93 15.01
CA VAL A 214 -13.58 -33.23 15.50
C VAL A 214 -14.83 -33.76 14.77
N GLY A 215 -14.80 -33.91 13.46
CA GLY A 215 -15.90 -34.46 12.66
C GLY A 215 -16.31 -35.87 13.10
N ASN A 216 -15.36 -36.72 13.49
CA ASN A 216 -15.63 -38.06 14.01
C ASN A 216 -16.19 -38.06 15.44
N LEU A 217 -15.81 -37.07 16.27
CA LEU A 217 -16.26 -36.97 17.66
C LEU A 217 -17.58 -36.21 17.82
N LEU A 218 -17.88 -35.30 16.89
CA LEU A 218 -19.07 -34.44 16.94
C LEU A 218 -20.38 -35.24 17.05
N PRO A 219 -20.62 -36.32 16.28
CA PRO A 219 -21.84 -37.11 16.41
C PRO A 219 -21.99 -37.77 17.80
N LYS A 220 -20.88 -38.15 18.44
CA LYS A 220 -20.90 -38.75 19.79
C LYS A 220 -21.23 -37.70 20.85
N ALA A 221 -20.69 -36.49 20.71
CA ALA A 221 -21.02 -35.36 21.57
C ALA A 221 -22.51 -34.98 21.41
N LEU A 222 -22.97 -34.79 20.16
CA LEU A 222 -24.37 -34.49 19.86
C LEU A 222 -25.34 -35.56 20.35
N TYR A 223 -24.98 -36.85 20.24
CA TYR A 223 -25.78 -37.93 20.82
C TYR A 223 -25.88 -37.81 22.34
N SER A 224 -24.75 -37.52 23.00
CA SER A 224 -24.73 -37.34 24.46
C SER A 224 -25.60 -36.17 24.89
N ASP A 225 -25.52 -35.03 24.19
CA ASP A 225 -26.34 -33.84 24.47
C ASP A 225 -27.83 -34.13 24.22
N ASN A 226 -28.18 -34.74 23.08
CA ASN A 226 -29.56 -35.11 22.74
C ASN A 226 -30.18 -36.11 23.73
N VAL A 227 -29.39 -37.07 24.22
CA VAL A 227 -29.84 -38.02 25.24
C VAL A 227 -30.09 -37.28 26.57
N LEU A 228 -29.16 -36.44 27.00
CA LEU A 228 -29.31 -35.65 28.24
C LEU A 228 -30.50 -34.69 28.21
N ASP A 229 -30.82 -34.16 27.03
CA ASP A 229 -31.98 -33.28 26.79
C ASP A 229 -33.30 -34.04 26.58
N SER A 230 -33.27 -35.37 26.49
CA SER A 230 -34.47 -36.15 26.21
C SER A 230 -35.53 -36.03 27.31
N VAL A 231 -36.81 -36.01 26.91
CA VAL A 231 -37.97 -35.85 27.81
C VAL A 231 -38.29 -37.13 28.58
N SER A 232 -37.60 -38.24 28.24
CA SER A 232 -37.71 -39.53 28.91
C SER A 232 -37.39 -39.38 30.40
N CYS A 233 -38.30 -39.86 31.25
CA CYS A 233 -38.12 -39.78 32.70
C CYS A 233 -37.98 -41.19 33.28
N PHE A 234 -37.08 -41.34 34.24
CA PHE A 234 -36.75 -42.59 34.92
C PHE A 234 -37.32 -42.60 36.32
N THR A 235 -37.92 -43.71 36.70
CA THR A 235 -38.30 -43.94 38.10
C THR A 235 -37.05 -44.18 38.94
N THR A 236 -37.07 -43.79 40.21
CA THR A 236 -35.94 -44.08 41.12
C THR A 236 -35.60 -45.57 41.16
N THR A 237 -36.59 -46.45 40.98
CA THR A 237 -36.38 -47.90 40.90
C THR A 237 -35.56 -48.34 39.69
N GLN A 238 -35.73 -47.69 38.54
CA GLN A 238 -34.92 -47.99 37.35
C GLN A 238 -33.46 -47.60 37.58
N ILE A 239 -33.21 -46.39 38.08
CA ILE A 239 -31.85 -45.92 38.39
C ILE A 239 -31.20 -46.76 39.49
N ALA A 240 -31.93 -47.12 40.54
CA ALA A 240 -31.43 -47.97 41.61
C ALA A 240 -30.97 -49.34 41.11
N LYS A 241 -31.74 -49.95 40.20
CA LYS A 241 -31.36 -51.22 39.55
C LYS A 241 -30.09 -51.10 38.72
N GLU A 242 -29.91 -49.98 38.00
CA GLU A 242 -28.68 -49.73 37.23
C GLU A 242 -27.45 -49.62 38.15
N LEU A 243 -27.62 -49.10 39.36
CA LEU A 243 -26.59 -49.00 40.40
C LEU A 243 -26.43 -50.28 41.23
N GLY A 244 -27.23 -51.33 41.00
CA GLY A 244 -27.18 -52.58 41.75
C GLY A 244 -27.72 -52.49 43.20
N ILE A 245 -28.47 -51.44 43.54
CA ILE A 245 -29.03 -51.22 44.89
C ILE A 245 -30.56 -51.18 44.89
N THR A 246 -31.18 -51.26 46.06
CA THR A 246 -32.64 -51.14 46.15
C THR A 246 -33.08 -49.67 46.03
N ALA A 247 -34.28 -49.45 45.50
CA ALA A 247 -34.87 -48.11 45.41
C ALA A 247 -35.01 -47.42 46.78
N GLN A 248 -35.17 -48.22 47.85
CA GLN A 248 -35.24 -47.70 49.21
C GLN A 248 -33.88 -47.20 49.69
N GLU A 249 -32.81 -47.94 49.43
CA GLU A 249 -31.43 -47.51 49.75
C GLU A 249 -31.05 -46.26 48.97
N LEU A 250 -31.33 -46.23 47.66
CA LEU A 250 -31.07 -45.03 46.85
C LEU A 250 -31.82 -43.81 47.40
N ASN A 251 -33.11 -43.96 47.73
CA ASN A 251 -33.88 -42.87 48.30
C ASN A 251 -33.34 -42.41 49.67
N ARG A 252 -32.91 -43.34 50.53
CA ARG A 252 -32.28 -43.02 51.83
C ARG A 252 -30.98 -42.24 51.63
N SER A 253 -30.12 -42.68 50.71
CA SER A 253 -28.86 -41.99 50.40
C SER A 253 -29.08 -40.59 49.85
N LEU A 254 -30.02 -40.41 48.91
CA LEU A 254 -30.36 -39.08 48.38
C LEU A 254 -30.98 -38.16 49.44
N CYS A 255 -31.73 -38.70 50.40
CA CYS A 255 -32.21 -37.94 51.56
C CYS A 255 -31.08 -37.56 52.51
N ALA A 256 -30.17 -38.49 52.81
CA ALA A 256 -29.02 -38.25 53.68
C ALA A 256 -28.07 -37.18 53.12
N LEU A 257 -27.93 -37.13 51.79
CA LEU A 257 -27.15 -36.11 51.07
C LEU A 257 -27.89 -34.78 50.87
N HIS A 258 -29.09 -34.64 51.44
CA HIS A 258 -29.91 -33.43 51.35
C HIS A 258 -30.27 -33.05 49.89
N ILE A 259 -30.50 -34.05 49.04
CA ILE A 259 -30.84 -33.85 47.62
C ILE A 259 -32.36 -33.89 47.43
N GLN A 260 -33.03 -34.81 48.13
CA GLN A 260 -34.48 -34.94 48.14
C GLN A 260 -35.00 -35.15 49.56
N TYR A 261 -36.30 -34.95 49.75
CA TYR A 261 -36.99 -35.23 51.01
C TYR A 261 -38.36 -35.87 50.73
N TYR A 262 -38.91 -36.55 51.72
CA TYR A 262 -40.20 -37.21 51.61
C TYR A 262 -41.29 -36.39 52.31
N GLN A 263 -42.34 -36.01 51.57
CA GLN A 263 -43.48 -35.27 52.11
C GLN A 263 -44.78 -35.72 51.43
N SER A 264 -45.83 -35.91 52.23
CA SER A 264 -47.19 -36.19 51.74
C SER A 264 -47.31 -37.35 50.74
N GLY A 265 -46.51 -38.42 50.93
CA GLY A 265 -46.58 -39.60 50.06
C GLY A 265 -45.68 -39.55 48.81
N GLN A 266 -44.85 -38.51 48.66
CA GLN A 266 -44.00 -38.30 47.49
C GLN A 266 -42.61 -37.78 47.89
N TYR A 267 -41.59 -38.09 47.08
CA TYR A 267 -40.28 -37.45 47.17
C TYR A 267 -40.25 -36.13 46.37
N LEU A 268 -39.64 -35.08 46.93
CA LEU A 268 -39.42 -33.80 46.29
C LEU A 268 -37.95 -33.40 46.42
N LEU A 269 -37.45 -32.61 45.47
CA LEU A 269 -36.09 -32.08 45.53
C LEU A 269 -36.02 -30.87 46.45
N TYR A 270 -34.91 -30.73 47.17
CA TYR A 270 -34.60 -29.48 47.87
C TYR A 270 -34.43 -28.31 46.88
N ALA A 271 -34.63 -27.08 47.34
CA ALA A 271 -34.59 -25.87 46.51
C ALA A 271 -33.31 -25.74 45.69
N ASP A 272 -32.17 -26.13 46.28
CA ASP A 272 -30.84 -26.13 45.65
C ASP A 272 -30.76 -27.02 44.40
N TYR A 273 -31.60 -28.06 44.31
CA TYR A 273 -31.62 -29.03 43.21
C TYR A 273 -32.86 -28.91 42.32
N ALA A 274 -33.95 -28.34 42.84
CA ALA A 274 -35.23 -28.25 42.15
C ALA A 274 -35.16 -27.42 40.86
N HIS A 275 -34.36 -26.35 40.85
CA HIS A 275 -34.20 -25.46 39.69
C HIS A 275 -33.23 -26.00 38.62
N MET A 276 -32.50 -27.08 38.90
CA MET A 276 -31.49 -27.65 38.01
C MET A 276 -32.07 -28.58 36.93
N GLY A 277 -33.39 -28.80 36.91
CA GLY A 277 -34.06 -29.66 35.93
C GLY A 277 -33.75 -31.16 36.08
N LEU A 278 -33.30 -31.60 37.25
CA LEU A 278 -32.89 -32.99 37.52
C LEU A 278 -34.08 -33.95 37.63
N ALA A 279 -35.26 -33.45 38.01
CA ALA A 279 -36.45 -34.28 38.19
C ALA A 279 -37.73 -33.57 37.74
N LYS A 280 -38.77 -34.36 37.47
CA LYS A 280 -40.13 -33.93 37.14
C LYS A 280 -41.12 -34.68 38.03
N SER A 281 -42.28 -34.07 38.25
CA SER A 281 -43.40 -34.72 38.93
C SER A 281 -44.33 -35.37 37.90
N ARG A 282 -44.65 -36.66 38.08
CA ARG A 282 -45.65 -37.37 37.26
C ARG A 282 -46.81 -37.83 38.13
N THR A 283 -48.03 -37.74 37.60
CA THR A 283 -49.24 -38.18 38.29
C THR A 283 -49.71 -39.51 37.72
N ARG A 284 -49.77 -40.55 38.56
CA ARG A 284 -50.46 -41.80 38.24
C ARG A 284 -51.93 -41.62 38.53
N TYR A 285 -52.77 -41.99 37.58
CA TYR A 285 -54.21 -42.05 37.74
C TYR A 285 -54.64 -43.51 37.89
N SER A 286 -55.47 -43.80 38.90
CA SER A 286 -56.14 -45.08 39.06
C SER A 286 -57.65 -44.86 39.02
N ALA A 287 -58.29 -45.33 37.96
CA ALA A 287 -59.73 -45.47 37.88
C ALA A 287 -60.14 -46.83 38.43
N PHE A 288 -61.04 -46.83 39.40
CA PHE A 288 -61.79 -48.03 39.74
C PHE A 288 -63.16 -47.94 39.04
N LEU A 289 -63.57 -49.02 38.38
CA LEU A 289 -64.95 -49.11 37.90
C LEU A 289 -65.89 -49.10 39.10
N ASN A 290 -67.04 -48.42 38.96
CA ASN A 290 -68.04 -48.38 40.01
C ASN A 290 -68.61 -49.80 40.21
N PRO A 291 -68.52 -50.41 41.41
CA PRO A 291 -68.96 -51.79 41.64
C PRO A 291 -70.47 -52.02 41.38
N LYS A 292 -71.26 -50.94 41.24
CA LYS A 292 -72.71 -50.98 40.99
C LYS A 292 -73.12 -50.52 39.58
N SER A 293 -72.21 -50.45 38.59
CA SER A 293 -72.57 -50.03 37.24
C SER A 293 -73.13 -51.20 36.41
N ASP A 294 -74.41 -51.13 36.06
CA ASP A 294 -75.18 -52.16 35.35
C ASP A 294 -74.97 -52.12 33.81
N GLY A 295 -73.74 -51.87 33.36
CA GLY A 295 -73.32 -51.95 31.94
C GLY A 295 -73.95 -50.96 30.95
N ARG A 296 -75.01 -50.22 31.30
CA ARG A 296 -75.71 -49.28 30.38
C ARG A 296 -75.30 -47.82 30.48
N GLN A 297 -74.51 -47.44 31.49
CA GLN A 297 -73.86 -46.12 31.56
C GLN A 297 -72.47 -46.27 32.21
N GLU A 298 -71.41 -45.94 31.47
CA GLU A 298 -70.05 -45.84 31.99
C GLU A 298 -69.92 -44.65 32.94
N LYS A 299 -70.42 -44.79 34.17
CA LYS A 299 -70.10 -43.84 35.24
C LYS A 299 -68.77 -44.22 35.86
N MET A 300 -67.71 -43.52 35.46
CA MET A 300 -66.38 -43.56 36.07
C MET A 300 -66.51 -43.46 37.60
N GLY A 301 -65.91 -44.39 38.35
CA GLY A 301 -65.93 -44.40 39.81
C GLY A 301 -65.04 -43.31 40.43
N ARG A 302 -64.81 -43.37 41.75
CA ARG A 302 -63.88 -42.46 42.43
C ARG A 302 -62.49 -42.59 41.82
N THR A 303 -61.94 -41.45 41.42
CA THR A 303 -60.62 -41.34 40.83
C THR A 303 -59.60 -41.01 41.91
N TYR A 304 -58.51 -41.76 41.95
CA TYR A 304 -57.38 -41.46 42.84
C TYR A 304 -56.17 -41.10 41.99
N THR A 305 -55.61 -39.94 42.25
CA THR A 305 -54.36 -39.47 41.65
C THR A 305 -53.26 -39.54 42.70
N HIS A 306 -52.12 -40.13 42.34
CA HIS A 306 -50.91 -40.14 43.17
C HIS A 306 -49.76 -39.56 42.36
N THR A 307 -49.13 -38.51 42.87
CA THR A 307 -47.99 -37.86 42.21
C THR A 307 -46.68 -38.44 42.78
N TYR A 308 -45.72 -38.69 41.91
CA TYR A 308 -44.41 -39.24 42.27
C TYR A 308 -43.28 -38.58 41.47
N LEU A 309 -42.08 -38.61 42.04
CA LEU A 309 -40.88 -38.06 41.41
C LEU A 309 -40.34 -39.02 40.35
N VAL A 310 -39.94 -38.44 39.22
CA VAL A 310 -39.16 -39.13 38.19
C VAL A 310 -37.98 -38.26 37.79
N TRP A 311 -36.86 -38.90 37.45
CA TRP A 311 -35.61 -38.24 37.12
C TRP A 311 -35.51 -38.01 35.61
N THR A 312 -34.99 -36.88 35.17
CA THR A 312 -34.62 -36.65 33.77
C THR A 312 -33.32 -37.41 33.44
N GLU A 313 -32.92 -37.53 32.17
CA GLU A 313 -31.60 -38.09 31.84
C GLU A 313 -30.46 -37.30 32.51
N ARG A 314 -30.59 -35.98 32.61
CA ARG A 314 -29.68 -35.13 33.39
C ARG A 314 -29.66 -35.51 34.88
N GLY A 315 -30.82 -35.78 35.47
CA GLY A 315 -30.93 -36.27 36.86
C GLY A 315 -30.35 -37.66 37.06
N ARG A 316 -30.57 -38.57 36.10
CA ARG A 316 -30.00 -39.91 36.07
C ARG A 316 -28.47 -39.86 36.01
N LYS A 317 -27.90 -39.07 35.10
CA LYS A 317 -26.44 -38.83 35.04
C LYS A 317 -25.91 -38.26 36.34
N PHE A 318 -26.57 -37.25 36.92
CA PHE A 318 -26.18 -36.67 38.21
C PHE A 318 -26.10 -37.72 39.32
N ILE A 319 -27.08 -38.62 39.40
CA ILE A 319 -27.09 -39.71 40.40
C ILE A 319 -25.96 -40.73 40.14
N HIS A 320 -25.70 -41.09 38.89
CA HIS A 320 -24.61 -42.00 38.51
C HIS A 320 -23.22 -41.39 38.80
N ASP A 321 -23.01 -40.13 38.45
CA ASP A 321 -21.77 -39.39 38.75
C ASP A 321 -21.53 -39.30 40.26
N LEU A 322 -22.61 -39.09 41.03
CA LEU A 322 -22.56 -39.06 42.49
C LEU A 322 -22.17 -40.42 43.07
N ALA A 323 -22.75 -41.51 42.55
CA ALA A 323 -22.41 -42.85 42.96
C ALA A 323 -20.94 -43.17 42.61
N GLN A 324 -20.50 -42.89 41.39
CA GLN A 324 -19.12 -43.14 40.95
C GLN A 324 -18.10 -42.41 41.84
N ARG A 325 -18.32 -41.13 42.16
CA ARG A 325 -17.46 -40.39 43.09
C ARG A 325 -17.40 -41.02 44.48
N TYR A 326 -18.52 -41.57 44.96
CA TYR A 326 -18.58 -42.25 46.25
C TYR A 326 -17.77 -43.56 46.23
N TRP A 327 -17.84 -44.32 45.13
CA TRP A 327 -17.01 -45.53 44.92
C TRP A 327 -15.52 -45.21 44.83
N GLU A 328 -15.11 -44.18 44.08
CA GLU A 328 -13.72 -43.73 43.96
C GLU A 328 -13.12 -43.26 45.30
N LEU A 329 -13.96 -42.74 46.21
CA LEU A 329 -13.56 -42.35 47.57
C LEU A 329 -13.45 -43.54 48.54
N CYS A 330 -14.08 -44.68 48.23
CA CYS A 330 -14.01 -45.89 49.05
C CYS A 330 -12.86 -46.84 48.64
N GLU A 331 -12.32 -46.70 47.41
CA GLU A 331 -11.18 -47.48 46.91
C GLU A 331 -9.79 -46.85 47.18
N LYS A 332 -9.74 -45.63 47.71
CA LYS A 332 -8.51 -44.95 48.18
C LYS A 332 -8.33 -45.08 49.68
#